data_AF-A0A0F8ZRL6-F1
#
_entry.id   AF-A0A0F8ZRL6-F1
#
_cell.length_a   1.000
_cell.length_b   1.000
_cell.length_c   1.000
_cell.angle_alpha   90.00
_cell.angle_beta   90.00
_cell.angle_gamma   90.00
#
_symmetry.space_group_name_H-M   'P 1'
#
loop_
_entity.id
_entity.type
_entity.pdbx_description
1 polymer ?
#
loop_
_entity_poly.entity_id
_entity_poly.type
_entity_poly.pdbx_seq_one_letter_code
_entity_poly.pdbx_strand_id
1 'polypeptide(L)'
;MNSNDRFKAILRRIQETHDKKGADYGTDEDPFANVNAASEFDIDPIVGILLRMNDKMMRFKSFVKKGTLVNESVEDSLLDLAVYSIIALTLYESKSKCIHCDHHATRCCL
;
A
#
# COMPACT_ATOMS: atom_id res chain seq x y z
N MET A 1 -12.16 26.00 -5.88
CA MET A 1 -12.27 24.55 -6.19
C MET A 1 -13.26 23.96 -5.21
N ASN A 2 -14.29 23.24 -5.67
CA ASN A 2 -15.26 22.63 -4.74
C ASN A 2 -14.64 21.39 -4.05
N SER A 3 -15.23 20.92 -2.95
CA SER A 3 -14.68 19.80 -2.17
C SER A 3 -14.55 18.49 -2.97
N ASN A 4 -15.43 18.27 -3.95
CA ASN A 4 -15.41 17.09 -4.81
C ASN A 4 -14.22 17.12 -5.79
N ASP A 5 -13.94 18.27 -6.39
CA ASP A 5 -12.80 18.47 -7.28
C ASP A 5 -11.47 18.28 -6.53
N ARG A 6 -11.41 18.74 -5.26
CA ARG A 6 -10.24 18.48 -4.40
C ARG A 6 -10.06 17.00 -4.12
N PHE A 7 -11.14 16.28 -3.79
CA PHE A 7 -11.09 14.84 -3.54
C PHE A 7 -10.59 14.08 -4.77
N LYS A 8 -11.13 14.37 -5.96
CA LYS A 8 -10.66 13.77 -7.23
C LYS A 8 -9.19 14.07 -7.51
N ALA A 9 -8.72 15.28 -7.19
CA ALA A 9 -7.31 15.62 -7.32
C ALA A 9 -6.43 14.80 -6.35
N ILE A 10 -6.91 14.52 -5.14
CA ILE A 10 -6.20 13.66 -4.17
C ILE A 10 -6.14 12.22 -4.68
N LEU A 11 -7.22 11.68 -5.25
CA LEU A 11 -7.20 10.34 -5.84
C LEU A 11 -6.12 10.20 -6.93
N ARG A 12 -6.00 11.20 -7.81
CA ARG A 12 -4.92 11.22 -8.82
C ARG A 12 -3.54 11.21 -8.17
N ARG A 13 -3.34 12.00 -7.11
CA ARG A 13 -2.07 12.01 -6.37
C ARG A 13 -1.76 10.68 -5.69
N ILE A 14 -2.78 9.97 -5.18
CA ILE A 14 -2.58 8.63 -4.61
C ILE A 14 -2.05 7.69 -5.69
N GLN A 15 -2.65 7.72 -6.89
CA GLN A 15 -2.16 6.94 -8.04
C GLN A 15 -0.73 7.35 -8.43
N GLU A 16 -0.45 8.64 -8.59
CA GLU A 16 0.90 9.12 -8.92
C GLU A 16 1.94 8.70 -7.85
N THR A 17 1.58 8.71 -6.57
CA THR A 17 2.46 8.24 -5.48
C THR A 17 2.70 6.75 -5.56
N HIS A 18 1.67 5.96 -5.87
CA HIS A 18 1.81 4.53 -6.12
C HIS A 18 2.76 4.27 -7.30
N ASP A 19 2.51 4.91 -8.44
CA ASP A 19 3.26 4.69 -9.68
C ASP A 19 4.74 5.10 -9.52
N LYS A 20 5.01 6.22 -8.83
CA LYS A 20 6.38 6.64 -8.50
C LYS A 20 7.13 5.60 -7.66
N LYS A 21 6.48 5.01 -6.65
CA LYS A 21 7.08 3.96 -5.82
C LYS A 21 7.19 2.64 -6.58
N GLY A 22 6.26 2.38 -7.50
CA GLY A 22 6.31 1.23 -8.39
C GLY A 22 7.49 1.31 -9.36
N ALA A 23 7.85 2.50 -9.85
CA ALA A 23 8.99 2.68 -10.76
C ALA A 23 10.34 2.31 -10.13
N ASP A 24 10.47 2.42 -8.81
CA ASP A 24 11.71 2.10 -8.10
C ASP A 24 11.87 0.59 -7.79
N TYR A 25 10.78 -0.18 -7.82
CA TYR A 25 10.76 -1.55 -7.26
C TYR A 25 9.94 -2.58 -8.05
N GLY A 26 8.92 -2.17 -8.80
CA GLY A 26 8.01 -3.05 -9.51
C GLY A 26 8.58 -3.51 -10.85
N THR A 27 8.42 -4.80 -11.15
CA THR A 27 8.59 -5.32 -12.52
C THR A 27 7.21 -5.51 -13.15
N ASP A 28 7.15 -5.69 -14.47
CA ASP A 28 5.89 -6.03 -15.15
C ASP A 28 5.26 -7.34 -14.61
N GLU A 29 6.07 -8.20 -13.97
CA GLU A 29 5.64 -9.45 -13.36
C GLU A 29 5.22 -9.33 -11.88
N ASP A 30 5.84 -8.43 -11.11
CA ASP A 30 5.47 -8.15 -9.71
C ASP A 30 5.35 -6.64 -9.43
N PRO A 31 4.16 -6.06 -9.65
CA PRO A 31 3.88 -4.66 -9.34
C PRO A 31 4.02 -4.30 -7.84
N PHE A 32 4.04 -5.30 -6.95
CA PHE A 32 4.11 -5.12 -5.50
C PHE A 32 5.39 -5.71 -4.89
N ALA A 33 6.46 -5.84 -5.68
CA ALA A 33 7.73 -6.42 -5.23
C ALA A 33 8.27 -5.78 -3.94
N ASN A 34 8.08 -4.48 -3.75
CA ASN A 34 8.46 -3.75 -2.54
C ASN A 34 7.77 -4.23 -1.24
N VAL A 35 6.62 -4.87 -1.37
CA VAL A 35 5.80 -5.43 -0.30
C VAL A 35 6.02 -6.95 -0.24
N ASN A 36 6.07 -7.61 -1.39
CA ASN A 36 6.29 -9.06 -1.48
C ASN A 36 7.69 -9.47 -1.01
N ALA A 37 8.69 -8.58 -1.10
CA ALA A 37 10.03 -8.78 -0.55
C ALA A 37 10.04 -9.11 0.95
N ALA A 38 8.98 -8.78 1.71
CA ALA A 38 8.84 -9.23 3.09
C ALA A 38 8.88 -10.78 3.21
N SER A 39 8.45 -11.49 2.16
CA SER A 39 8.47 -12.95 2.11
C SER A 39 9.90 -13.53 2.09
N GLU A 40 10.89 -12.77 1.62
CA GLU A 40 12.30 -13.17 1.70
C GLU A 40 12.81 -13.27 3.14
N PHE A 41 12.11 -12.63 4.08
CA PHE A 41 12.36 -12.67 5.51
C PHE A 41 11.35 -13.57 6.25
N ASP A 42 10.61 -14.43 5.55
CA ASP A 42 9.53 -15.27 6.09
C ASP A 42 8.40 -14.46 6.75
N ILE A 43 8.17 -13.22 6.31
CA ILE A 43 7.11 -12.35 6.82
C ILE A 43 5.99 -12.27 5.77
N ASP A 44 4.73 -12.47 6.20
CA ASP A 44 3.58 -12.26 5.31
C ASP A 44 3.58 -10.81 4.78
N PRO A 45 3.51 -10.59 3.46
CA PRO A 45 3.47 -9.25 2.87
C PRO A 45 2.44 -8.30 3.49
N ILE A 46 1.29 -8.82 3.94
CA ILE A 46 0.27 -8.01 4.65
C ILE A 46 0.82 -7.50 6.00
N VAL A 47 1.57 -8.32 6.73
CA VAL A 47 2.24 -7.90 7.97
C VAL A 47 3.29 -6.83 7.66
N GLY A 48 4.05 -6.99 6.57
CA GLY A 48 4.98 -5.98 6.08
C GLY A 48 4.29 -4.63 5.79
N ILE A 49 3.13 -4.66 5.10
CA ILE A 49 2.32 -3.45 4.86
C ILE A 49 1.91 -2.80 6.17
N LEU A 50 1.36 -3.56 7.12
CA LEU A 50 0.90 -3.05 8.40
C LEU A 50 2.03 -2.37 9.19
N LEU A 51 3.24 -2.93 9.15
CA LEU A 51 4.41 -2.32 9.78
C LEU A 51 4.74 -0.95 9.16
N ARG A 52 4.78 -0.87 7.82
CA ARG A 52 5.06 0.39 7.11
C ARG A 52 3.96 1.43 7.34
N MET A 53 2.69 0.99 7.37
CA MET A 53 1.58 1.85 7.75
C MET A 53 1.73 2.37 9.18
N ASN A 54 2.14 1.53 10.12
CA ASN A 54 2.36 1.94 11.50
C ASN A 54 3.45 3.01 11.62
N ASP A 55 4.56 2.88 10.89
CA ASP A 55 5.61 3.91 10.87
C ASP A 55 5.09 5.28 10.43
N LYS A 56 4.26 5.31 9.37
CA LYS A 56 3.63 6.53 8.86
C LYS A 56 2.57 7.06 9.82
N MET A 57 1.81 6.18 10.46
CA MET A 57 0.83 6.57 11.48
C MET A 57 1.50 7.17 12.71
N MET A 58 2.62 6.60 13.16
CA MET A 58 3.40 7.13 14.28
C MET A 58 4.02 8.48 13.98
N ARG A 59 4.42 8.71 12.72
CA ARG A 59 4.84 10.04 12.23
C ARG A 59 3.69 11.03 12.25
N PHE A 60 2.53 10.66 11.73
CA PHE A 60 1.33 11.51 11.75
C PHE A 60 0.90 11.85 13.18
N LYS A 61 0.88 10.86 14.08
CA LYS A 61 0.62 11.06 15.52
C LYS A 61 1.62 12.02 16.16
N SER A 62 2.89 11.93 15.79
CA SER A 62 3.94 12.84 16.30
C SER A 62 3.69 14.27 15.85
N PHE A 63 3.29 14.48 14.60
CA PHE A 63 2.89 15.80 14.10
C PHE A 63 1.68 16.35 14.87
N VAL A 64 0.61 15.57 15.04
CA VAL A 64 -0.59 16.00 15.78
C VAL A 64 -0.23 16.43 17.21
N LYS A 65 0.73 15.76 17.85
CA LYS A 65 1.15 16.09 19.22
C LYS A 65 2.11 17.29 19.32
N LYS A 66 3.01 17.46 18.35
CA LYS A 66 4.14 18.41 18.44
C LYS A 66 4.02 19.62 17.51
N GLY A 67 3.16 19.55 16.50
CA GLY A 67 2.96 20.58 15.48
C GLY A 67 4.02 20.64 14.38
N THR A 68 5.10 19.84 14.46
CA THR A 68 6.24 19.93 13.52
C THR A 68 6.74 18.55 13.07
N LEU A 69 7.22 18.45 11.83
CA LEU A 69 7.96 17.32 11.27
C LEU A 69 9.27 17.83 10.64
N VAL A 70 10.33 17.02 10.71
CA VAL A 70 11.68 17.39 10.22
C VAL A 70 11.99 16.80 8.84
N ASN A 71 11.49 15.59 8.54
CA ASN A 71 11.99 14.81 7.38
C ASN A 71 10.97 14.58 6.26
N GLU A 72 9.71 14.29 6.59
CA GLU A 72 8.66 13.99 5.60
C GLU A 72 7.40 14.75 5.97
N SER A 73 6.63 15.20 4.98
CA SER A 73 5.42 15.95 5.23
C SER A 73 4.29 15.04 5.75
N VAL A 74 3.31 15.66 6.41
CA VAL A 74 2.06 14.98 6.80
C VAL A 74 1.31 14.47 5.58
N GLU A 75 1.33 15.26 4.50
CA GLU A 75 0.62 14.94 3.27
C GLU A 75 1.18 13.66 2.63
N ASP A 76 2.50 13.53 2.54
CA ASP A 76 3.16 12.32 2.03
C ASP A 76 2.81 11.10 2.89
N SER A 77 2.80 11.26 4.22
CA SER A 77 2.43 10.16 5.14
C SER A 77 0.98 9.69 4.92
N LEU A 78 0.05 10.62 4.68
CA LEU A 78 -1.35 10.29 4.43
C LEU A 78 -1.57 9.67 3.04
N LEU A 79 -0.85 10.14 2.02
CA LEU A 79 -0.86 9.53 0.69
C LEU A 79 -0.30 8.11 0.73
N ASP A 80 0.81 7.89 1.43
CA ASP A 80 1.41 6.57 1.64
C ASP A 80 0.43 5.61 2.33
N LEU A 81 -0.25 6.06 3.39
CA LEU A 81 -1.26 5.26 4.09
C LEU A 81 -2.40 4.84 3.16
N ALA A 82 -2.86 5.73 2.28
CA ALA A 82 -3.89 5.42 1.30
C ALA A 82 -3.40 4.39 0.27
N VAL A 83 -2.18 4.57 -0.26
CA VAL A 83 -1.55 3.62 -1.19
C VAL A 83 -1.43 2.23 -0.56
N TYR A 84 -0.88 2.14 0.65
CA TYR A 84 -0.73 0.86 1.34
C TYR A 84 -2.06 0.18 1.64
N SER A 85 -3.10 0.96 1.95
CA SER A 85 -4.45 0.42 2.18
C SER A 85 -5.03 -0.19 0.90
N ILE A 86 -4.80 0.44 -0.26
CA ILE A 86 -5.23 -0.09 -1.56
C ILE A 86 -4.45 -1.37 -1.90
N ILE A 87 -3.11 -1.38 -1.73
CA ILE A 87 -2.29 -2.58 -1.98
C ILE A 87 -2.74 -3.74 -1.07
N ALA A 88 -2.96 -3.48 0.22
CA ALA A 88 -3.44 -4.49 1.17
C ALA A 88 -4.78 -5.10 0.72
N LEU A 89 -5.71 -4.26 0.25
CA LEU A 89 -6.98 -4.72 -0.29
C LEU A 89 -6.79 -5.60 -1.53
N THR A 90 -5.94 -5.18 -2.48
CA THR A 90 -5.64 -5.96 -3.69
C THR A 90 -5.07 -7.34 -3.35
N LEU A 91 -4.13 -7.42 -2.40
CA LEU A 91 -3.57 -8.69 -1.94
C LEU A 91 -4.61 -9.55 -1.21
N TYR A 92 -5.43 -8.95 -0.35
CA TYR A 92 -6.47 -9.65 0.39
C TYR A 92 -7.52 -10.27 -0.54
N GLU A 93 -7.98 -9.53 -1.55
CA GLU A 93 -8.91 -10.02 -2.56
C GLU A 93 -8.30 -11.16 -3.38
N SER A 94 -7.02 -11.06 -3.73
CA SER A 94 -6.30 -12.10 -4.47
C SER A 94 -6.21 -13.39 -3.65
N LYS A 95 -5.85 -13.30 -2.36
CA LYS A 95 -5.81 -14.46 -1.44
C LYS A 95 -7.21 -15.07 -1.23
N SER A 96 -8.25 -14.25 -1.09
CA SER A 96 -9.62 -14.71 -0.84
C SER A 96 -10.23 -15.46 -2.04
N LYS A 97 -9.91 -15.04 -3.27
CA LYS A 97 -10.34 -15.73 -4.50
C LYS A 97 -9.73 -17.13 -4.63
N CYS A 98 -8.55 -17.38 -4.06
CA CYS A 98 -7.94 -18.71 -4.06
C CYS A 98 -8.64 -19.71 -3.10
N ILE A 99 -9.45 -19.25 -2.15
CA ILE A 99 -10.12 -20.13 -1.16
C ILE A 99 -11.33 -20.88 -1.78
N HIS A 100 -11.83 -20.44 -2.94
CA HIS A 100 -12.99 -21.04 -3.62
C HIS A 100 -12.64 -21.93 -4.81
N CYS A 101 -11.39 -22.40 -4.94
CA CYS A 101 -11.04 -23.39 -5.95
C CYS A 101 -11.18 -24.80 -5.35
N ASP A 102 -12.21 -25.52 -5.77
CA ASP A 102 -12.54 -26.89 -5.34
C ASP A 102 -11.31 -27.81 -5.41
N HIS A 103 -11.18 -28.70 -4.42
CA HIS A 103 -10.09 -29.64 -4.15
C HIS A 103 -9.77 -30.66 -5.27
N HIS A 104 -10.27 -30.48 -6.50
CA HIS A 104 -10.15 -31.46 -7.57
C HIS A 104 -9.60 -30.93 -8.91
N ALA A 105 -9.18 -29.68 -9.04
CA ALA A 105 -8.60 -29.17 -10.28
C ALA A 105 -7.17 -28.65 -10.09
N THR A 106 -6.21 -29.41 -10.61
CA THR A 106 -4.75 -29.19 -10.56
C THR A 106 -4.29 -28.02 -11.46
N ARG A 107 -4.89 -26.84 -11.34
CA ARG A 107 -4.48 -25.58 -12.00
C ARG A 107 -5.37 -24.46 -11.48
N CYS A 108 -4.92 -23.74 -10.46
CA CYS A 108 -5.63 -22.55 -9.98
C CYS A 108 -4.63 -21.47 -9.54
N CYS A 109 -3.75 -21.16 -10.48
CA CYS A 109 -2.83 -20.03 -10.66
C CYS A 109 -1.93 -20.54 -11.80
N LEU A 110 -1.61 -19.65 -12.76
CA LEU A 110 -1.00 -20.00 -14.06
C LEU A 110 0.07 -21.11 -13.99
#